data_AF-A0A2G8XM57-F1
#
_entry.id   AF-A0A2G8XM57-F1
#
_cell.length_a   1.000
_cell.length_b   1.000
_cell.length_c   1.000
_cell.angle_alpha   90.00
_cell.angle_beta   90.00
_cell.angle_gamma   90.00
#
_symmetry.space_group_name_H-M   'P 1'
#
loop_
_entity.id
_entity.type
_entity.pdbx_description
1 polymer ?
#
loop_
_entity_poly.entity_id
_entity_poly.type
_entity_poly.pdbx_seq_one_letter_code
_entity_poly.pdbx_strand_id
1 'polypeptide(L)'
;AADPVTRLQQLLTNFSRHLYDVVQQVPELAPPLPLSPTDSSSSSASSSSASPASGEAEKRSQVESFLLRSANNVAAIMHAIETEMGNLPSSLRTREETQRRIAFLEKENDRAAKELQAVAAEATRVREALRQLLRHSITEDTNIVVDL
;
A
#
# COMPACT_ATOMS: atom_id res chain seq x y z
N ALA A 1 -4.95 -4.66 6.89
CA ALA A 1 -4.19 -3.65 6.13
C ALA A 1 -2.76 -4.15 5.96
N ALA A 2 -2.15 -4.01 4.78
CA ALA A 2 -0.75 -4.42 4.56
C ALA A 2 0.20 -3.57 5.44
N ASP A 3 1.26 -4.19 5.94
CA ASP A 3 2.32 -3.55 6.73
C ASP A 3 2.99 -2.42 5.90
N PRO A 4 3.20 -1.21 6.43
CA PRO A 4 3.86 -0.11 5.72
C PRO A 4 5.19 -0.51 5.06
N VAL A 5 5.95 -1.42 5.68
CA VAL A 5 7.20 -1.93 5.09
C VAL A 5 6.93 -2.70 3.79
N THR A 6 5.91 -3.55 3.78
CA THR A 6 5.54 -4.33 2.59
C THR A 6 5.01 -3.45 1.46
N ARG A 7 4.27 -2.38 1.78
CA ARG A 7 3.86 -1.38 0.78
C ARG A 7 5.03 -0.63 0.20
N LEU A 8 5.95 -0.18 1.04
CA LEU A 8 7.15 0.53 0.61
C LEU A 8 7.99 -0.36 -0.34
N GLN A 9 8.16 -1.63 0.01
CA GLN A 9 8.84 -2.60 -0.85
C GLN A 9 8.14 -2.75 -2.22
N GLN A 10 6.81 -2.80 -2.24
CA GLN A 10 6.06 -2.88 -3.48
C GLN A 10 6.20 -1.60 -4.33
N LEU A 11 6.14 -0.42 -3.70
CA LEU A 11 6.33 0.86 -4.38
C LEU A 11 7.73 0.97 -4.99
N LEU A 12 8.78 0.59 -4.25
CA LEU A 12 10.16 0.57 -4.75
C LEU A 12 10.34 -0.42 -5.90
N THR A 13 9.67 -1.57 -5.84
CA THR A 13 9.70 -2.57 -6.92
C THR A 13 8.98 -2.06 -8.18
N ASN A 14 7.83 -1.40 -8.01
CA ASN A 14 7.12 -0.77 -9.12
C ASN A 14 7.93 0.38 -9.73
N PHE A 15 8.60 1.17 -8.89
CA PHE A 15 9.48 2.25 -9.32
C PHE A 15 10.64 1.73 -10.18
N SER A 16 11.36 0.71 -9.70
CA SER A 16 12.50 0.13 -10.43
C SER A 16 12.07 -0.51 -11.75
N ARG A 17 10.93 -1.21 -11.76
CA ARG A 17 10.35 -1.75 -12.99
C ARG A 17 9.98 -0.65 -13.99
N HIS A 18 9.34 0.42 -13.51
CA HIS A 18 8.96 1.53 -14.39
C HIS A 18 10.17 2.21 -15.01
N LEU A 19 11.25 2.44 -14.24
CA LEU A 19 12.50 2.97 -14.78
C LEU A 19 13.11 2.06 -15.85
N TYR A 20 13.09 0.75 -15.62
CA TYR A 20 13.59 -0.23 -16.58
C TYR A 20 12.79 -0.19 -17.89
N ASP A 21 11.46 -0.19 -17.80
CA ASP A 21 10.56 -0.14 -18.95
C ASP A 21 10.76 1.17 -19.76
N VAL A 22 10.94 2.30 -19.07
CA VAL A 22 11.21 3.59 -19.73
C VAL A 22 12.54 3.58 -20.47
N VAL A 23 13.61 3.08 -19.85
CA VAL A 23 14.94 3.00 -20.48
C VAL A 23 14.93 2.05 -21.68
N GLN A 24 14.14 0.98 -21.67
CA GLN A 24 13.99 0.09 -22.83
C GLN A 24 13.22 0.72 -23.99
N GLN A 25 12.19 1.53 -23.71
CA GLN A 25 11.34 2.13 -24.73
C GLN A 25 11.95 3.39 -25.38
N VAL A 26 12.81 4.12 -24.67
CA VAL A 26 13.44 5.34 -25.19
C VAL A 26 14.26 5.11 -26.48
N PRO A 27 15.11 4.06 -26.59
CA PRO A 27 15.83 3.74 -27.83
C PRO A 27 14.92 3.38 -29.02
N GLU A 28 13.75 2.79 -28.76
CA GLU A 28 12.77 2.44 -29.82
C GLU A 28 12.03 3.67 -30.33
N LEU A 29 11.72 4.62 -29.42
CA LEU A 29 10.99 5.85 -29.71
C LEU A 29 11.90 6.97 -30.26
N ALA A 30 13.17 7.01 -29.83
CA ALA A 30 14.18 7.98 -30.23
C ALA A 30 15.54 7.28 -30.43
N PRO A 31 15.80 6.69 -31.62
CA PRO A 31 17.11 6.14 -31.92
C PRO A 31 18.19 7.23 -31.84
N PRO A 32 19.40 6.91 -31.36
CA PRO A 32 20.47 7.88 -31.18
C PRO A 32 20.79 8.57 -32.52
N LEU A 33 20.82 9.91 -32.52
CA LEU A 33 21.19 10.69 -33.70
C LEU A 33 22.62 10.33 -34.10
N PRO A 34 22.88 9.97 -35.38
CA PRO A 34 24.24 9.78 -35.85
C PRO A 34 24.97 11.12 -35.79
N LEU A 35 26.04 11.18 -35.00
CA LEU A 35 26.98 12.29 -34.95
C LEU A 35 27.86 12.25 -36.20
N SER A 36 27.30 12.57 -37.36
CA SER A 36 28.10 12.85 -38.56
C SER A 36 28.42 14.35 -38.57
N PRO A 37 29.70 14.76 -38.69
CA PRO A 37 30.03 16.16 -38.91
C PRO A 37 29.52 16.55 -40.29
N THR A 38 28.58 17.49 -40.35
CA THR A 38 28.08 18.05 -41.61
C THR A 38 29.09 19.07 -42.15
N ASP A 39 30.27 18.60 -42.53
CA ASP A 39 31.18 19.36 -43.40
C ASP A 39 30.82 19.00 -44.84
N SER A 40 30.12 19.88 -45.55
CA SER A 40 30.27 20.10 -47.00
C SER A 40 29.39 21.25 -47.46
N SER A 41 30.04 22.36 -47.75
CA SER A 41 29.51 23.46 -48.55
C SER A 41 29.18 23.00 -49.99
N SER A 42 28.20 23.68 -50.59
CA SER A 42 27.92 23.87 -52.04
C SER A 42 26.79 23.06 -52.72
N SER A 43 25.75 23.85 -53.07
CA SER A 43 25.03 23.92 -54.35
C SER A 43 24.14 22.78 -54.88
N SER A 44 22.84 23.11 -54.85
CA SER A 44 21.83 23.09 -55.93
C SER A 44 21.11 21.82 -56.39
N ALA A 45 19.80 22.04 -56.63
CA ALA A 45 18.85 21.33 -57.50
C ALA A 45 18.02 20.18 -56.91
N SER A 46 16.90 20.58 -56.30
CA SER A 46 15.53 20.07 -56.53
C SER A 46 15.32 18.69 -57.17
N SER A 47 14.69 17.77 -56.43
CA SER A 47 13.52 17.02 -56.93
C SER A 47 12.70 16.42 -55.78
N SER A 48 11.40 16.39 -56.00
CA SER A 48 10.28 16.14 -55.09
C SER A 48 10.25 14.75 -54.45
N SER A 49 10.09 14.69 -53.13
CA SER A 49 9.05 13.83 -52.52
C SER A 49 8.59 14.48 -51.21
N ALA A 50 7.27 14.58 -51.06
CA ALA A 50 6.63 15.15 -49.91
C ALA A 50 6.79 14.24 -48.68
N SER A 51 7.12 14.86 -47.54
CA SER A 51 6.80 14.45 -46.17
C SER A 51 7.57 13.30 -45.49
N PRO A 52 8.89 13.45 -45.21
CA PRO A 52 9.52 12.84 -44.03
C PRO A 52 9.36 13.69 -42.76
N ALA A 53 9.17 15.01 -42.90
CA ALA A 53 9.09 15.96 -41.78
C ALA A 53 7.82 15.78 -40.90
N SER A 54 6.70 15.33 -41.49
CA SER A 54 5.45 15.08 -40.74
C SER A 54 5.60 13.89 -39.79
N GLY A 55 6.20 12.79 -40.26
CA GLY A 55 6.40 11.58 -39.43
C GLY A 55 7.48 11.76 -38.36
N GLU A 56 8.50 12.58 -38.59
CA GLU A 56 9.47 12.94 -37.54
C GLU A 56 8.86 13.84 -36.46
N ALA A 57 8.04 14.84 -36.84
CA ALA A 57 7.36 15.70 -35.88
C ALA A 57 6.36 14.90 -35.02
N GLU A 58 5.65 13.96 -35.62
CA GLU A 58 4.69 13.08 -34.95
C GLU A 58 5.39 12.08 -33.99
N LYS A 59 6.54 11.51 -34.40
CA LYS A 59 7.40 10.70 -33.51
C LYS A 59 7.98 11.51 -32.36
N ARG A 60 8.43 12.74 -32.61
CA ARG A 60 8.92 13.65 -31.54
C ARG A 60 7.83 14.00 -30.54
N SER A 61 6.61 14.30 -31.02
CA SER A 61 5.45 14.53 -30.15
C SER A 61 5.09 13.28 -29.33
N GLN A 62 5.19 12.10 -29.94
CA GLN A 62 4.96 10.83 -29.26
C GLN A 62 5.99 10.57 -28.14
N VAL A 63 7.28 10.82 -28.40
CA VAL A 63 8.37 10.75 -27.41
C VAL A 63 8.13 11.75 -26.27
N GLU A 64 7.80 13.00 -26.58
CA GLU A 64 7.53 14.04 -25.59
C GLU A 64 6.35 13.65 -24.69
N SER A 65 5.26 13.17 -25.28
CA SER A 65 4.09 12.71 -24.53
C SER A 65 4.37 11.48 -23.66
N PHE A 66 5.30 10.61 -24.09
CA PHE A 66 5.74 9.43 -23.35
C PHE A 66 6.62 9.82 -22.16
N LEU A 67 7.58 10.72 -22.37
CA LEU A 67 8.45 11.23 -21.32
C LEU A 67 7.64 11.99 -20.26
N LEU A 68 6.66 12.80 -20.68
CA LEU A 68 5.81 13.56 -19.76
C LEU A 68 4.90 12.65 -18.93
N ARG A 69 4.34 11.59 -19.55
CA ARG A 69 3.59 10.54 -18.81
C ARG A 69 4.48 9.78 -17.84
N SER A 70 5.70 9.43 -18.25
CA SER A 70 6.67 8.73 -17.42
C SER A 70 7.10 9.59 -16.22
N ALA A 71 7.37 10.88 -16.45
CA ALA A 71 7.72 11.84 -15.40
C ALA A 71 6.59 12.00 -14.38
N ASN A 72 5.34 12.12 -14.84
CA ASN A 72 4.18 12.19 -13.94
C ASN A 72 4.01 10.91 -13.12
N ASN A 73 4.21 9.74 -13.73
CA ASN A 73 4.11 8.47 -13.02
C ASN A 73 5.23 8.28 -11.99
N VAL A 74 6.46 8.67 -12.33
CA VAL A 74 7.60 8.73 -11.39
C VAL A 74 7.29 9.65 -10.21
N ALA A 75 6.79 10.86 -10.47
CA ALA A 75 6.44 11.80 -9.41
C ALA A 75 5.36 11.25 -8.47
N ALA A 76 4.33 10.59 -9.01
CA ALA A 76 3.28 9.95 -8.23
C ALA A 76 3.82 8.82 -7.34
N ILE A 77 4.70 7.96 -7.89
CA ILE A 77 5.31 6.86 -7.13
C ILE A 77 6.23 7.39 -6.04
N MET A 78 7.05 8.41 -6.34
CA MET A 78 7.93 9.05 -5.36
C MET A 78 7.16 9.69 -4.21
N HIS A 79 6.07 10.41 -4.51
CA HIS A 79 5.21 10.98 -3.47
C HIS A 79 4.56 9.89 -2.59
N ALA A 80 4.15 8.76 -3.19
CA ALA A 80 3.64 7.63 -2.44
C ALA A 80 4.72 7.00 -1.54
N ILE A 81 5.95 6.90 -2.02
CA ILE A 81 7.10 6.42 -1.24
C ILE A 81 7.36 7.35 -0.04
N GLU A 82 7.41 8.67 -0.26
CA GLU A 82 7.62 9.65 0.82
C GLU A 82 6.52 9.56 1.88
N THR A 83 5.27 9.39 1.45
CA THR A 83 4.13 9.22 2.36
C THR A 83 4.27 7.93 3.19
N GLU A 84 4.61 6.80 2.56
CA GLU A 84 4.79 5.54 3.27
C GLU A 84 6.05 5.55 4.17
N MET A 85 7.11 6.26 3.79
CA MET A 85 8.29 6.48 4.65
C MET A 85 7.93 7.25 5.93
N GLY A 86 7.05 8.25 5.85
CA GLY A 86 6.52 8.96 7.01
C GLY A 86 5.65 8.08 7.93
N ASN A 87 5.04 7.04 7.38
CA ASN A 87 4.21 6.07 8.12
C ASN A 87 5.02 4.92 8.74
N LEU A 88 6.33 4.83 8.47
CA LEU A 88 7.16 3.78 9.04
C LEU A 88 7.17 3.88 10.57
N PRO A 89 7.08 2.74 11.29
CA PRO A 89 7.23 2.75 12.73
C PRO A 89 8.61 3.34 13.07
N SER A 90 8.64 4.27 14.02
CA SER A 90 9.86 4.99 14.36
C SER A 90 10.95 4.02 14.81
N SER A 91 11.99 3.88 13.99
CA SER A 91 13.19 3.08 14.25
C SER A 91 14.02 3.59 15.45
N LEU A 92 13.56 4.63 16.15
CA LEU A 92 14.26 5.22 17.28
C LEU A 92 14.21 4.34 18.54
N ARG A 93 13.29 3.36 18.60
CA ARG A 93 13.28 2.40 19.70
C ARG A 93 14.36 1.36 19.51
N THR A 94 15.21 1.18 20.52
CA THR A 94 16.12 0.04 20.53
C THR A 94 15.33 -1.26 20.62
N ARG A 95 15.97 -2.35 20.18
CA ARG A 95 15.38 -3.69 20.28
C ARG A 95 15.03 -4.02 21.74
N GLU A 96 15.86 -3.62 22.71
CA GLU A 96 15.57 -3.87 24.13
C GLU A 96 14.33 -3.12 24.62
N GLU A 97 14.15 -1.86 24.23
CA GLU A 97 12.96 -1.08 24.62
C GLU A 97 11.68 -1.73 24.07
N THR A 98 11.74 -2.16 22.81
CA THR A 98 10.62 -2.85 22.15
C THR A 98 10.27 -4.15 22.88
N GLN A 99 11.27 -4.96 23.24
CA GLN A 99 11.07 -6.20 24.00
C GLN A 99 10.47 -5.94 25.39
N ARG A 100 10.95 -4.93 26.12
CA ARG A 100 10.37 -4.54 27.42
C ARG A 100 8.91 -4.13 27.27
N ARG A 101 8.58 -3.37 26.22
CA ARG A 101 7.20 -2.95 25.96
C ARG A 101 6.30 -4.13 25.64
N ILE A 102 6.78 -5.09 24.84
CA ILE A 102 6.05 -6.33 24.53
C ILE A 102 5.76 -7.10 25.82
N ALA A 103 6.78 -7.38 26.64
CA ALA A 103 6.60 -8.11 27.89
C ALA A 103 5.64 -7.39 28.87
N PHE A 104 5.67 -6.06 28.90
CA PHE A 104 4.71 -5.28 29.67
C PHE A 104 3.27 -5.45 29.17
N LEU A 105 3.06 -5.36 27.85
CA LEU A 105 1.75 -5.51 27.23
C LEU A 105 1.20 -6.93 27.37
N GLU A 106 2.06 -7.96 27.29
CA GLU A 106 1.68 -9.35 27.54
C GLU A 106 1.18 -9.52 28.98
N LYS A 107 1.88 -8.95 29.96
CA LYS A 107 1.45 -8.98 31.36
C LYS A 107 0.12 -8.24 31.59
N GLU A 108 -0.09 -7.09 30.93
CA GLU A 108 -1.37 -6.38 31.00
C GLU A 108 -2.50 -7.17 30.34
N ASN A 109 -2.22 -7.82 29.21
CA ASN A 109 -3.20 -8.67 28.52
C ASN A 109 -3.61 -9.86 29.39
N ASP A 110 -2.65 -10.56 30.01
CA ASP A 110 -2.93 -11.65 30.94
C ASP A 110 -3.79 -11.21 32.12
N ARG A 111 -3.54 -10.00 32.64
CA ARG A 111 -4.36 -9.42 33.71
C ARG A 111 -5.77 -9.14 33.22
N ALA A 112 -5.92 -8.47 32.08
CA ALA A 112 -7.22 -8.16 31.49
C ALA A 112 -8.02 -9.44 31.18
N ALA A 113 -7.36 -10.49 30.70
CA ALA A 113 -7.99 -11.79 30.44
C ALA A 113 -8.54 -12.44 31.72
N LYS A 114 -7.80 -12.38 32.83
CA LYS A 114 -8.27 -12.88 34.14
C LYS A 114 -9.45 -12.07 34.67
N GLU A 115 -9.40 -10.75 34.55
CA GLU A 115 -10.51 -9.87 34.95
C GLU A 115 -11.76 -10.16 34.11
N LEU A 116 -11.61 -10.33 32.79
CA LEU A 116 -12.71 -10.70 31.90
C LEU A 116 -13.28 -12.08 32.25
N GLN A 117 -12.45 -13.06 32.59
CA GLN A 117 -12.89 -14.37 33.02
C GLN A 117 -13.69 -14.31 34.33
N ALA A 118 -13.24 -13.52 35.31
CA ALA A 118 -13.95 -13.33 36.57
C ALA A 118 -15.32 -12.66 36.35
N VAL A 119 -15.37 -11.61 35.52
CA VAL A 119 -16.62 -10.93 35.17
C VAL A 119 -17.57 -11.86 34.42
N ALA A 120 -17.05 -12.68 33.49
CA ALA A 120 -17.85 -13.66 32.77
C ALA A 120 -18.45 -14.71 33.71
N ALA A 121 -17.67 -15.19 34.69
CA ALA A 121 -18.13 -16.15 35.70
C ALA A 121 -19.22 -15.56 36.62
N GLU A 122 -19.08 -14.30 37.04
CA GLU A 122 -20.11 -13.64 37.84
C GLU A 122 -21.38 -13.41 37.01
N ALA A 123 -21.25 -13.02 35.73
CA ALA A 123 -22.38 -12.86 34.83
C ALA A 123 -23.14 -14.18 34.60
N THR A 124 -22.43 -15.32 34.51
CA THR A 124 -23.09 -16.64 34.44
C THR A 124 -23.83 -16.97 35.73
N ARG A 125 -23.22 -16.71 36.89
CA ARG A 125 -23.81 -16.94 38.20
C ARG A 125 -25.08 -16.10 38.43
N VAL A 126 -25.03 -14.81 38.12
CA VAL A 126 -26.20 -13.90 38.20
C VAL A 126 -27.32 -14.38 37.27
N ARG A 127 -26.98 -14.79 36.04
CA ARG A 127 -27.96 -15.32 35.08
C ARG A 127 -28.63 -16.59 35.58
N GLU A 128 -27.88 -17.50 36.19
CA GLU A 128 -28.42 -18.72 36.78
C GLU A 128 -29.31 -18.42 38.00
N ALA A 129 -28.89 -17.53 38.88
CA ALA A 129 -29.70 -17.09 40.02
C ALA A 129 -31.02 -16.46 39.56
N LEU A 130 -31.00 -15.60 38.54
CA LEU A 130 -32.21 -15.02 37.95
C LEU A 130 -33.12 -16.08 37.32
N ARG A 131 -32.56 -17.08 36.63
CA ARG A 131 -33.33 -18.20 36.08
C ARG A 131 -33.98 -19.04 37.17
N GLN A 132 -33.28 -19.28 38.28
CA GLN A 132 -33.84 -20.02 39.42
C GLN A 132 -34.96 -19.23 40.10
N LEU A 133 -34.77 -17.94 40.34
CA LEU A 133 -35.80 -17.06 40.91
C LEU A 133 -37.03 -16.97 40.00
N LEU A 134 -36.84 -16.82 38.70
CA LEU A 134 -37.93 -16.81 37.73
C LEU A 134 -38.68 -18.15 37.74
N ARG A 135 -37.97 -19.27 37.74
CA ARG A 135 -38.59 -20.61 37.80
C ARG A 135 -39.41 -20.75 39.08
N HIS A 136 -38.85 -20.38 40.22
CA HIS A 136 -39.53 -20.46 41.52
C HIS A 136 -40.80 -19.61 41.57
N SER A 137 -40.75 -18.35 41.12
CA SER A 137 -41.91 -17.47 41.03
C SER A 137 -42.99 -18.05 40.10
N ILE A 138 -42.62 -18.61 38.96
CA ILE A 138 -43.58 -19.26 38.06
C ILE A 138 -44.18 -20.49 38.74
N THR A 139 -43.37 -21.37 39.35
CA THR A 139 -43.89 -22.63 39.91
C THR A 139 -44.71 -22.47 41.19
N GLU A 140 -44.36 -21.54 42.09
CA GLU A 140 -45.06 -21.36 43.37
C GLU A 140 -46.36 -20.56 43.24
N ASP A 141 -46.40 -19.52 42.41
CA ASP A 141 -47.61 -18.70 42.26
C ASP A 141 -48.62 -19.28 41.24
N THR A 142 -48.21 -20.23 40.38
CA THR A 142 -49.10 -20.74 39.32
C THR A 142 -49.40 -22.25 39.37
N ASN A 143 -48.81 -23.03 40.29
CA ASN A 143 -49.01 -24.50 40.36
C ASN A 143 -48.68 -25.22 39.02
N ILE A 144 -47.87 -24.60 38.15
CA ILE A 144 -47.44 -25.20 36.89
C ILE A 144 -46.17 -26.03 37.17
N VAL A 145 -46.30 -27.36 37.09
CA VAL A 145 -45.14 -28.27 37.07
C VAL A 145 -44.48 -28.15 35.69
N VAL A 146 -43.32 -27.52 35.64
CA VAL A 146 -42.48 -27.53 34.43
C VAL A 146 -41.70 -28.85 34.43
N ASP A 147 -42.30 -29.88 33.82
CA ASP A 147 -41.62 -31.13 33.49
C ASP A 147 -40.55 -30.89 32.43
N LEU A 148 -39.42 -31.58 32.60
CA LEU A 148 -38.23 -31.58 31.74
C LEU A 148 -38.50 -32.31 30.42
#